data_AF-A0A8T5ML10-F1
#
_entry.id   AF-A0A8T5ML10-F1
#
_cell.length_a   1.000
_cell.length_b   1.000
_cell.length_c   1.000
_cell.angle_alpha   90.00
_cell.angle_beta   90.00
_cell.angle_gamma   90.00
#
_symmetry.space_group_name_H-M   'P 1'
#
loop_
_entity.id
_entity.type
_entity.pdbx_description
1 polymer ?
#
loop_
_entity_poly.entity_id
_entity_poly.type
_entity_poly.pdbx_seq_one_letter_code
_entity_poly.pdbx_strand_id
1 'polypeptide(L)' 'MAGDKKPKIPLKECNICGSEIEEDAEYCPECGADFISEHKYAY' A
#
# COMPACT_ATOMS: atom_id res chain seq x y z
N MET A 1 20.95 -22.33 4.82
CA MET A 1 19.57 -22.01 4.41
C MET A 1 19.48 -20.49 4.31
N ALA A 2 19.14 -19.96 3.13
CA ALA A 2 19.23 -18.53 2.83
C ALA A 2 18.14 -17.76 3.57
N GLY A 3 18.57 -16.77 4.36
CA GLY A 3 17.70 -16.01 5.26
C GLY A 3 16.71 -15.13 4.53
N ASP A 4 15.49 -15.18 5.05
CA ASP A 4 14.32 -14.38 4.72
C ASP A 4 14.61 -12.91 5.09
N LYS A 5 15.30 -12.19 4.21
CA LYS A 5 15.50 -10.74 4.37
C LYS A 5 14.21 -10.04 3.97
N LYS A 6 13.22 -10.03 4.86
CA LYS A 6 11.98 -9.27 4.67
C LYS A 6 12.33 -7.78 4.55
N PRO A 7 12.08 -7.12 3.40
CA PRO A 7 12.44 -5.72 3.21
C PRO A 7 11.69 -4.85 4.23
N LYS A 8 12.40 -3.89 4.82
CA LYS A 8 11.81 -2.84 5.66
C LYS A 8 11.19 -1.79 4.74
N ILE A 9 10.05 -2.13 4.17
CA ILE A 9 9.19 -1.20 3.45
C ILE A 9 8.51 -0.27 4.47
N PRO A 10 8.52 1.06 4.25
CA PRO A 10 7.73 1.96 5.08
C PRO A 10 6.25 1.64 4.87
N LEU A 11 5.54 1.41 5.98
CA LEU A 11 4.10 1.15 5.98
C LEU A 11 3.36 2.38 6.52
N LYS A 12 2.24 2.72 5.88
CA LYS A 12 1.28 3.74 6.30
C LYS A 12 0.02 3.08 6.86
N GLU A 13 -0.73 3.80 7.69
CA GLU A 13 -2.03 3.33 8.16
C GLU A 13 -3.12 3.72 7.17
N CYS A 14 -4.00 2.77 6.83
CA CYS A 14 -5.17 3.02 6.02
C CYS A 14 -6.15 3.90 6.81
N ASN A 15 -6.40 5.13 6.37
CA ASN A 15 -7.38 6.02 7.02
C ASN A 15 -8.85 5.53 6.92
N ILE A 16 -9.12 4.47 6.16
CA ILE A 16 -10.46 3.91 5.97
C ILE A 16 -10.76 2.78 6.97
N CYS A 17 -9.81 1.86 7.17
CA CYS A 17 -9.99 0.69 8.04
C CYS A 17 -9.00 0.59 9.20
N GLY A 18 -7.92 1.38 9.19
CA GLY A 18 -6.84 1.33 10.18
C GLY A 18 -5.80 0.24 9.92
N SER A 19 -5.82 -0.43 8.76
CA SER A 19 -4.84 -1.49 8.46
C SER A 19 -3.49 -0.91 8.04
N GLU A 20 -2.42 -1.59 8.43
CA GLU A 20 -1.06 -1.25 8.01
C GLU A 20 -0.83 -1.71 6.56
N ILE A 21 -0.54 -0.75 5.68
CA ILE A 21 -0.41 -0.93 4.23
C ILE A 21 0.90 -0.31 3.76
N GLU A 22 1.44 -0.78 2.64
CA GLU A 22 2.68 -0.20 2.13
C GLU A 22 2.49 1.28 1.76
N GLU A 23 3.51 2.11 1.98
CA GLU A 23 3.43 3.52 1.60
C GLU A 23 3.16 3.70 0.10
N ASP A 24 3.77 2.84 -0.72
CA ASP A 24 3.59 2.76 -2.18
C ASP A 24 2.33 1.99 -2.60
N ALA A 25 1.55 1.46 -1.64
CA ALA A 25 0.33 0.72 -1.97
C ALA A 25 -0.67 1.65 -2.67
N GLU A 26 -1.04 1.25 -3.88
CA GLU A 26 -2.03 1.91 -4.72
C GLU A 26 -3.44 1.74 -4.16
N TYR A 27 -3.69 0.63 -3.46
CA TYR A 27 -4.97 0.35 -2.81
C TYR A 27 -4.73 -0.47 -1.53
N CYS A 28 -5.72 -0.47 -0.63
CA CYS A 28 -5.69 -1.24 0.59
C CYS A 28 -6.09 -2.68 0.29
N PRO A 29 -5.20 -3.68 0.46
CA PRO A 29 -5.58 -5.09 0.25
C PRO A 29 -6.56 -5.61 1.31
N GLU A 30 -6.69 -4.89 2.44
CA GLU A 30 -7.53 -5.32 3.56
C GLU A 30 -8.98 -4.87 3.40
N CYS A 31 -9.21 -3.61 3.03
CA CYS A 31 -10.56 -3.05 2.88
C CYS A 31 -10.96 -2.70 1.44
N GLY A 32 -10.00 -2.64 0.52
CA GLY A 32 -10.23 -2.26 -0.88
C GLY A 32 -10.20 -0.75 -1.17
N ALA A 33 -9.80 0.09 -0.21
CA ALA A 33 -9.68 1.53 -0.41
C ALA A 33 -8.63 1.88 -1.48
N ASP A 34 -8.98 2.70 -2.48
CA ASP A 34 -8.05 3.20 -3.47
C ASP A 34 -7.27 4.43 -2.95
N PHE A 35 -5.94 4.38 -3.05
CA PHE A 35 -5.04 5.50 -2.71
C PHE A 35 -4.44 6.18 -3.93
N ILE A 36 -4.58 5.57 -5.11
CA ILE A 36 -4.27 6.16 -6.41
C ILE A 36 -5.32 7.20 -6.82
N SER A 37 -5.36 8.31 -6.08
CA SER A 37 -5.95 9.55 -6.58
C SER A 37 -4.92 10.25 -7.45
N GLU A 38 -4.92 10.00 -8.76
CA GLU A 38 -4.73 11.00 -9.83
C GLU A 38 -4.47 10.33 -11.19
N HIS A 39 -5.55 10.20 -11.97
CA HIS A 39 -5.65 10.68 -13.36
C HIS A 39 -4.36 10.64 -14.23
N LYS A 40 -3.68 9.50 -14.33
CA LYS A 40 -2.56 9.30 -15.28
C LYS A 40 -2.97 8.67 -16.61
N TYR A 41 -4.25 8.68 -16.95
CA TYR A 41 -4.69 8.34 -18.30
C TYR A 41 -5.03 9.64 -19.03
N ALA A 42 -3.99 10.43 -19.33
CA ALA A 42 -4.05 11.42 -20.38
C ALA A 42 -4.14 10.66 -21.72
N TYR A 43 -5.31 10.76 -22.37
CA TYR A 43 -5.49 10.45 -23.78
C TYR A 43 -6.04 11.67 -24.49
#